data_AF-A0A820DXP6-F1
#
_entry.id   AF-A0A820DXP6-F1
#
_cell.length_a   1.000
_cell.length_b   1.000
_cell.length_c   1.000
_cell.angle_alpha   90.00
_cell.angle_beta   90.00
_cell.angle_gamma   90.00
#
_symmetry.space_group_name_H-M   'P 1'
#
loop_
_entity.id
_entity.type
_entity.pdbx_description
1 polymer ?
#
loop_
_entity_poly.entity_id
_entity_poly.type
_entity_poly.pdbx_seq_one_letter_code
_entity_poly.pdbx_strand_id
1 'polypeptide(L)'
;MLQTPYRERWVWMLLAAVCAPYIFTFFESFGKCLFGNKPWPTVKIFTVVFFIETLHSFGIAIFVFHILPKLDAARSLLIMNAVCLVPAFLKLFLTKSNSSIVRRSLLFLM
;
A
#
# COMPACT_ATOMS: atom_id res chain seq x y z
N MET A 1 12.97 1.64 -36.72
CA MET A 1 12.58 3.00 -36.27
C MET A 1 11.07 3.20 -36.03
N LEU A 2 10.21 2.16 -36.08
CA LEU A 2 8.75 2.30 -35.96
C LEU A 2 8.11 1.68 -34.68
N GLN A 3 8.88 1.36 -33.65
CA GLN A 3 8.36 0.70 -32.43
C GLN A 3 8.06 1.66 -31.25
N THR A 4 8.40 2.95 -31.36
CA THR A 4 8.31 3.91 -30.24
C THR A 4 6.88 4.25 -29.78
N PRO A 5 5.86 4.49 -30.65
CA PRO A 5 4.59 5.04 -30.19
C PRO A 5 3.74 4.05 -29.38
N TYR A 6 3.84 2.75 -29.68
CA TYR A 6 3.10 1.72 -28.93
C TYR A 6 3.68 1.57 -27.52
N ARG A 7 5.00 1.50 -27.37
CA ARG A 7 5.66 1.32 -26.07
C ARG A 7 5.39 2.50 -25.15
N GLU A 8 5.37 3.70 -25.70
CA GLU A 8 5.02 4.92 -24.97
C GLU A 8 3.59 4.83 -24.42
N ARG A 9 2.61 4.43 -25.25
CA ARG A 9 1.20 4.34 -24.84
C ARG A 9 0.96 3.32 -23.73
N TRP A 10 1.66 2.19 -23.74
CA TRP A 10 1.60 1.20 -22.65
C TRP A 10 2.20 1.74 -21.35
N VAL A 11 3.31 2.47 -21.42
CA VAL A 11 3.93 3.10 -20.24
C VAL A 11 3.01 4.17 -19.64
N TRP A 12 2.32 4.97 -20.47
CA TRP A 12 1.36 5.96 -20.00
C TRP A 12 0.09 5.32 -19.40
N MET A 13 -0.43 4.24 -19.98
CA MET A 13 -1.55 3.49 -19.41
C MET A 13 -1.18 2.84 -18.08
N LEU A 14 0.03 2.29 -17.98
CA LEU A 14 0.59 1.75 -16.74
C LEU A 14 0.74 2.84 -15.68
N LEU A 15 1.30 3.99 -16.06
CA LEU A 15 1.46 5.13 -15.16
C LEU A 15 0.10 5.64 -14.66
N ALA A 16 -0.89 5.77 -15.54
CA ALA A 16 -2.24 6.18 -15.19
C ALA A 16 -2.95 5.15 -14.28
N ALA A 17 -2.82 3.86 -14.59
CA ALA A 17 -3.37 2.78 -13.77
C ALA A 17 -2.72 2.69 -12.38
N VAL A 18 -1.43 3.04 -12.29
CA VAL A 18 -0.73 3.17 -11.01
C VAL A 18 -1.19 4.41 -10.27
N CYS A 19 -1.25 5.58 -10.90
CA CYS A 19 -1.61 6.83 -10.21
C CYS A 19 -3.07 6.90 -9.77
N ALA A 20 -3.99 6.26 -10.50
CA ALA A 20 -5.42 6.27 -10.20
C ALA A 20 -5.76 5.84 -8.76
N PRO A 21 -5.29 4.69 -8.23
CA PRO A 21 -5.57 4.31 -6.84
C PRO A 21 -4.99 5.28 -5.81
N TYR A 22 -3.83 5.91 -6.04
CA TYR A 22 -3.28 6.90 -5.08
C TYR A 22 -4.08 8.18 -5.06
N ILE A 23 -4.52 8.64 -6.23
CA ILE A 23 -5.37 9.82 -6.33
C ILE A 23 -6.69 9.52 -5.60
N PHE A 24 -7.27 8.34 -5.79
CA PHE A 24 -8.47 7.91 -5.06
C PHE A 24 -8.23 7.83 -3.55
N THR A 25 -7.13 7.23 -3.08
CA THR A 25 -6.79 7.15 -1.64
C THR A 25 -6.56 8.54 -1.04
N PHE A 26 -5.98 9.47 -1.79
CA PHE A 26 -5.79 10.85 -1.37
C PHE A 26 -7.13 11.56 -1.21
N PHE A 27 -8.03 11.45 -2.19
CA PHE A 27 -9.38 12.05 -2.12
C PHE A 27 -10.23 11.44 -1.01
N GLU A 28 -10.16 10.13 -0.79
CA GLU A 28 -10.83 9.44 0.32
C GLU A 28 -10.34 9.93 1.69
N SER A 29 -9.02 10.08 1.84
CA SER A 29 -8.41 10.57 3.09
C SER A 29 -8.72 12.04 3.33
N PHE A 30 -8.72 12.85 2.26
CA PHE A 30 -9.08 14.26 2.28
C PHE A 30 -10.56 14.45 2.63
N GLY A 31 -11.46 13.66 2.06
CA GLY A 31 -12.89 13.67 2.37
C GLY A 31 -13.18 13.30 3.82
N LYS A 32 -12.51 12.27 4.35
CA LYS A 32 -12.63 11.89 5.77
C LYS A 32 -12.08 12.96 6.72
N CYS A 33 -11.08 13.74 6.29
CA CYS A 33 -10.51 14.84 7.07
C CYS A 33 -11.43 16.08 7.07
N LEU A 34 -12.14 16.34 5.96
CA LEU A 34 -13.07 17.46 5.81
C LEU A 34 -14.45 17.24 6.48
N PHE A 35 -14.97 16.00 6.46
CA PHE A 35 -16.32 15.69 6.94
C PHE A 35 -16.36 14.85 8.23
N GLY A 36 -15.21 14.44 8.77
CA GLY A 36 -15.14 13.62 9.98
C GLY A 36 -15.29 14.42 11.27
N ASN A 37 -16.39 14.24 11.99
CA ASN A 37 -16.63 14.77 13.36
C ASN A 37 -15.87 13.93 14.42
N LYS A 38 -14.56 13.73 14.19
CA LYS A 38 -13.65 12.99 15.08
C LYS A 38 -12.56 13.96 15.53
N PRO A 39 -12.08 13.92 16.80
CA PRO A 39 -10.94 14.73 17.21
C PRO A 39 -9.78 14.53 16.24
N TRP A 40 -9.19 15.64 15.78
CA TRP A 40 -8.16 15.64 14.75
C TRP A 40 -7.03 14.68 15.16
N PRO A 41 -6.69 13.68 14.33
CA PRO A 41 -5.56 12.83 14.62
C PRO A 41 -4.31 13.70 14.66
N THR A 42 -3.44 13.48 15.64
CA THR A 42 -2.16 14.18 15.75
C THR A 42 -1.45 14.16 14.39
N VAL A 43 -1.08 15.34 13.87
CA VAL A 43 -0.45 15.50 12.55
C VAL A 43 0.75 14.56 12.33
N LYS A 44 1.47 14.21 13.40
CA LYS A 44 2.57 13.24 13.36
C LYS A 44 2.12 11.83 12.94
N ILE A 45 1.00 11.35 13.48
CA ILE A 45 0.44 10.02 13.18
C ILE A 45 -0.09 10.01 11.75
N PHE A 46 -0.78 11.09 11.35
CA PHE A 46 -1.25 11.26 9.99
C PHE A 46 -0.10 11.21 8.97
N THR A 47 0.99 11.95 9.20
CA THR A 47 2.15 11.93 8.30
C THR A 47 2.81 10.55 8.24
N VAL A 48 3.00 9.88 9.38
CA VAL A 48 3.63 8.54 9.40
C VAL A 48 2.77 7.52 8.66
N VAL A 49 1.45 7.50 8.90
CA VAL A 49 0.52 6.60 8.20
C VAL A 49 0.50 6.92 6.70
N PHE A 50 0.47 8.20 6.33
CA PHE A 50 0.53 8.63 4.94
C PHE A 50 1.80 8.13 4.22
N PHE A 51 2.97 8.24 4.86
CA PHE A 51 4.23 7.74 4.30
C PHE A 51 4.25 6.21 4.17
N ILE A 52 3.76 5.50 5.19
CA ILE A 52 3.70 4.02 5.17
C ILE A 52 2.76 3.55 4.06
N GLU A 53 1.58 4.15 3.95
CA GLU A 53 0.56 3.73 2.99
C GLU A 53 0.95 4.05 1.54
N THR A 54 1.59 5.20 1.32
CA THR A 54 2.15 5.58 0.01
C THR A 54 3.29 4.65 -0.40
N LEU A 55 4.21 4.33 0.53
CA LEU A 55 5.33 3.43 0.26
C LEU A 55 4.86 1.99 0.01
N HIS A 56 3.87 1.51 0.79
CA HIS A 56 3.26 0.20 0.60
C HIS A 56 2.60 0.09 -0.77
N SER A 57 1.74 1.05 -1.10
CA SER A 57 1.08 1.11 -2.40
C SER A 57 2.12 1.15 -3.54
N PHE A 58 3.18 1.96 -3.38
CA PHE A 58 4.24 2.14 -4.38
C PHE A 58 5.01 0.84 -4.64
N GLY A 59 5.31 0.10 -3.57
CA GLY A 59 5.89 -1.23 -3.65
C GLY A 59 5.00 -2.20 -4.44
N ILE A 60 3.69 -2.21 -4.19
CA ILE A 60 2.75 -3.08 -4.91
C ILE A 60 2.65 -2.70 -6.39
N ALA A 61 2.61 -1.41 -6.70
CA ALA A 61 2.61 -0.94 -8.09
C ALA A 61 3.85 -1.40 -8.87
N ILE A 62 5.05 -1.20 -8.30
CA ILE A 62 6.29 -1.68 -8.92
C ILE A 62 6.29 -3.20 -9.03
N PHE A 63 5.85 -3.90 -7.98
CA PHE A 63 5.76 -5.36 -7.97
C PHE A 63 4.91 -5.89 -9.13
N VAL A 64 3.70 -5.35 -9.31
CA VAL A 64 2.76 -5.79 -10.35
C VAL A 64 3.22 -5.43 -11.75
N PHE A 65 3.82 -4.26 -11.94
CA PHE A 65 4.11 -3.75 -13.28
C PHE A 65 5.55 -3.92 -13.75
N HIS A 66 6.50 -4.18 -12.85
CA HIS A 66 7.89 -4.38 -13.19
C HIS A 66 8.36 -5.82 -12.97
N ILE A 67 7.94 -6.44 -11.86
CA ILE A 67 8.41 -7.77 -11.46
C ILE A 67 7.55 -8.85 -12.13
N LEU A 68 6.23 -8.82 -11.97
CA LEU A 68 5.33 -9.82 -12.57
C LEU A 68 5.46 -10.03 -14.09
N PRO A 69 5.59 -9.00 -14.96
CA PRO A 69 5.72 -9.23 -16.40
C PRO A 69 7.07 -9.80 -16.85
N LYS A 70 8.07 -9.88 -15.96
CA LYS A 70 9.38 -10.48 -16.25
C LYS A 70 9.49 -11.94 -15.80
N LEU A 71 8.46 -12.45 -15.11
CA LEU A 71 8.45 -13.76 -14.47
C LEU A 71 7.41 -14.67 -15.13
N ASP A 72 7.77 -15.94 -15.26
CA ASP A 72 6.83 -16.99 -15.67
C ASP A 72 5.68 -17.13 -14.66
N ALA A 73 4.49 -17.51 -15.12
CA ALA A 73 3.28 -17.60 -14.30
C ALA A 73 3.48 -18.42 -13.01
N ALA A 74 4.24 -19.51 -13.08
CA ALA A 74 4.54 -20.33 -11.90
C ALA A 74 5.40 -19.58 -10.86
N ARG A 75 6.41 -18.84 -11.32
CA ARG A 75 7.32 -18.08 -10.44
C ARG A 75 6.63 -16.85 -9.84
N SER A 76 5.77 -16.19 -10.62
CA SER A 76 4.95 -15.07 -10.16
C SER A 76 4.01 -15.48 -9.02
N LEU A 77 3.39 -16.66 -9.13
CA LEU A 77 2.50 -17.20 -8.09
C LEU A 77 3.25 -17.53 -6.78
N LEU A 78 4.48 -18.07 -6.90
CA LEU A 78 5.32 -18.38 -5.74
C LEU A 78 5.74 -17.12 -4.98
N ILE A 79 6.13 -16.06 -5.71
CA ILE A 79 6.54 -14.81 -5.08
C ILE A 79 5.34 -14.09 -4.45
N MET A 80 4.16 -14.09 -5.09
CA MET A 80 2.93 -13.57 -4.48
C MET A 80 2.59 -14.28 -3.16
N ASN A 81 2.71 -15.61 -3.12
CA ASN A 81 2.51 -16.37 -1.89
C ASN A 81 3.54 -16.02 -0.82
N ALA A 82 4.81 -15.90 -1.18
CA ALA A 82 5.88 -15.52 -0.25
C ALA A 82 5.64 -14.12 0.35
N VAL A 83 5.27 -13.14 -0.47
CA VAL A 83 5.00 -11.75 -0.05
C VAL A 83 3.82 -11.69 0.92
N CYS A 84 2.80 -12.54 0.77
CA CYS A 84 1.67 -12.62 1.71
C CYS A 84 1.99 -13.43 2.99
N LEU A 85 2.86 -14.44 2.88
CA LEU A 85 3.28 -15.27 4.01
C LEU A 85 4.07 -14.48 5.06
N VAL A 86 4.95 -13.56 4.64
CA VAL A 86 5.76 -12.75 5.56
C VAL A 86 4.90 -11.95 6.56
N PRO A 87 3.95 -11.08 6.16
CA PRO A 87 3.10 -10.35 7.08
C PRO A 87 2.16 -11.28 7.86
N ALA A 88 1.72 -12.39 7.28
CA ALA A 88 0.90 -13.39 7.98
C ALA A 88 1.69 -14.06 9.13
N PHE A 89 2.93 -14.48 8.89
CA PHE A 89 3.80 -15.02 9.92
C PHE A 89 4.13 -13.98 10.99
N LEU A 90 4.54 -12.78 10.59
CA LEU A 90 4.78 -11.68 11.55
C LEU A 90 3.55 -11.44 12.42
N LYS A 91 2.36 -11.38 11.82
CA LYS A 91 1.10 -11.20 12.55
C LYS A 91 0.82 -12.36 13.52
N LEU A 92 1.08 -13.61 13.13
CA LEU A 92 0.90 -14.78 14.00
C LEU A 92 1.87 -14.76 15.20
N PHE A 93 3.14 -14.45 14.97
CA PHE A 93 4.14 -14.35 16.05
C PHE A 93 3.89 -13.15 16.97
N LEU A 94 3.54 -11.98 16.41
CA LEU A 94 3.28 -10.75 17.16
C LEU A 94 1.95 -10.80 17.92
N THR A 95 0.93 -11.48 17.39
CA THR A 95 -0.39 -11.63 18.07
C THR A 95 -0.25 -12.34 19.41
N LYS A 96 0.68 -13.28 19.56
CA LYS A 96 0.92 -13.97 20.84
C LYS A 96 1.51 -13.05 21.92
N SER A 97 2.08 -11.91 21.54
CA SER A 97 2.71 -10.92 22.46
C SER A 97 1.89 -9.64 22.65
N ASN A 98 0.81 -9.43 21.86
CA ASN A 98 0.16 -8.13 21.71
C ASN A 98 -1.27 -8.03 22.29
N SER A 99 -1.56 -8.73 23.38
CA SER A 99 -2.78 -8.48 24.15
C SER A 99 -2.64 -7.28 25.12
N SER A 100 -1.41 -6.78 25.32
CA SER A 100 -1.08 -5.66 26.22
C SER A 100 -0.67 -4.37 25.49
N ILE A 101 -0.01 -4.42 24.32
CA ILE A 101 0.52 -3.22 23.62
C ILE A 101 -0.58 -2.49 22.83
N VAL A 102 -1.46 -3.20 22.11
CA VAL A 102 -2.61 -2.57 21.42
C VAL A 102 -3.60 -1.98 22.43
N ARG A 103 -3.83 -2.66 23.56
CA ARG A 103 -4.64 -2.08 24.65
C ARG A 103 -3.98 -0.88 25.29
N ARG A 104 -2.66 -0.86 25.46
CA ARG A 104 -1.92 0.30 26.00
C ARG A 104 -1.85 1.46 24.99
N SER A 105 -1.74 1.17 23.70
CA SER A 105 -1.79 2.17 22.63
C SER A 105 -3.19 2.77 22.49
N LEU A 106 -4.25 1.95 22.61
CA LEU A 106 -5.65 2.41 22.66
C LEU A 106 -5.98 3.16 23.96
N LEU A 107 -5.42 2.75 25.12
CA LEU A 107 -5.56 3.47 26.39
C LEU A 107 -4.76 4.77 26.44
N PHE A 108 -3.70 4.91 25.64
CA PHE A 108 -3.01 6.20 25.43
C PHE A 108 -3.75 7.10 24.42
N LEU A 109 -4.78 6.56 23.75
CA LEU A 109 -5.58 7.23 22.70
C LEU A 109 -7.02 7.52 23.15
N MET A 110 -7.37 7.23 24.40
CA MET A 110 -8.62 7.60 25.10
C MET A 110 -8.26 8.55 26.24
#